data_AF-A0A3B0QWF0-F1
#
_entry.id   AF-A0A3B0QWF0-F1
#
_cell.length_a   1.000
_cell.length_b   1.000
_cell.length_c   1.000
_cell.angle_alpha   90.00
_cell.angle_beta   90.00
_cell.angle_gamma   90.00
#
_symmetry.space_group_name_H-M   'P 1'
#
loop_
_entity.id
_entity.type
_entity.pdbx_description
1 polymer ?
#
loop_
_entity_poly.entity_id
_entity_poly.type
_entity_poly.pdbx_seq_one_letter_code
_entity_poly.pdbx_strand_id
1 'polypeptide(L)'
;MELKELKRFGVAILNLQRQSAFEKCLALDISCPAKVIRAHSVQSSFILDKLVQNGHVYMFKCKNDGFVKLELTGKNHATTFTGFCQPHDSELFNEVDFSLENRFDPNSKRQILLLSLRAISREYWSKLNTLKMYKSILNLVHKLDINGVRQLFNSPSLDEHIIINIKEPLKQFIVNTKESIFRIQKLYSSLQTLTQSNKYHLMHFHAFKIDEKASIAVSSVFIPEFDLDGKRLNALQLPRDFTSVILTVLPSDSGTYALFTFHKRHAQILTPLFNQIDALDENDLKQVLSKMVLMHCENTVLAPRMVDSLTDEQHNNLEQFFFETTLKAIPYNPAPDVSLF
;
A
#
# COMPACT_ATOMS: atom_id res chain seq x y z
N MET A 1 -27.74 -0.17 -9.34
CA MET A 1 -27.07 -1.25 -10.10
C MET A 1 -27.26 -2.54 -9.32
N GLU A 2 -27.76 -3.60 -9.95
CA GLU A 2 -27.97 -4.90 -9.27
C GLU A 2 -26.64 -5.53 -8.83
N LEU A 3 -26.64 -6.31 -7.75
CA LEU A 3 -25.45 -6.98 -7.21
C LEU A 3 -24.70 -7.84 -8.24
N LYS A 4 -25.43 -8.43 -9.19
CA LYS A 4 -24.88 -9.23 -10.29
C LYS A 4 -24.05 -8.38 -11.26
N GLU A 5 -24.48 -7.16 -11.54
CA GLU A 5 -23.74 -6.22 -12.38
C GLU A 5 -22.49 -5.72 -11.65
N LEU A 6 -22.61 -5.32 -10.38
CA LEU A 6 -21.44 -4.98 -9.53
C LEU A 6 -20.36 -6.07 -9.56
N LYS A 7 -20.77 -7.35 -9.47
CA LYS A 7 -19.88 -8.51 -9.57
C LYS A 7 -19.14 -8.61 -10.90
N ARG A 8 -19.83 -8.31 -12.01
CA ARG A 8 -19.22 -8.31 -13.36
C ARG A 8 -18.22 -7.19 -13.52
N PHE A 9 -18.56 -5.99 -13.04
CA PHE A 9 -17.67 -4.84 -13.02
C PHE A 9 -16.38 -5.11 -12.22
N GLY A 10 -16.48 -5.63 -10.99
CA GLY A 10 -15.27 -5.91 -10.21
C GLY A 10 -14.38 -6.98 -10.84
N VAL A 11 -14.94 -8.06 -11.41
CA VAL A 11 -14.16 -9.06 -12.17
C VAL A 11 -13.39 -8.42 -13.32
N ALA A 12 -14.05 -7.56 -14.10
CA ALA A 12 -13.44 -6.89 -15.23
C ALA A 12 -12.30 -5.96 -14.81
N ILE A 13 -12.48 -5.19 -13.74
CA ILE A 13 -11.42 -4.33 -13.17
C ILE A 13 -10.22 -5.18 -12.71
N LEU A 14 -10.44 -6.28 -12.00
CA LEU A 14 -9.36 -7.18 -11.57
C LEU A 14 -8.61 -7.80 -12.76
N ASN A 15 -9.32 -8.16 -13.83
CA ASN A 15 -8.70 -8.64 -15.07
C ASN A 15 -7.86 -7.57 -15.76
N LEU A 16 -8.38 -6.35 -15.86
CA LEU A 16 -7.68 -5.21 -16.43
C LEU A 16 -6.43 -4.83 -15.64
N GLN A 17 -6.48 -4.88 -14.31
CA GLN A 17 -5.31 -4.66 -13.47
C GLN A 17 -4.20 -5.66 -13.80
N ARG A 18 -4.55 -6.95 -13.97
CA ARG A 18 -3.57 -8.00 -14.35
C ARG A 18 -2.97 -7.77 -15.74
N GLN A 19 -3.78 -7.40 -16.73
CA GLN A 19 -3.30 -7.11 -18.10
C GLN A 19 -2.53 -5.78 -18.19
N SER A 20 -2.81 -4.86 -17.27
CA SER A 20 -2.16 -3.56 -17.15
C SER A 20 -0.89 -3.60 -16.30
N ALA A 21 -0.36 -4.79 -15.98
CA ALA A 21 0.91 -4.92 -15.29
C ALA A 21 2.01 -4.17 -16.05
N PHE A 22 2.77 -3.37 -15.31
CA PHE A 22 3.98 -2.71 -15.76
C PHE A 22 5.11 -3.73 -15.70
N GLU A 23 5.78 -3.91 -16.83
CA GLU A 23 6.74 -4.99 -17.06
C GLU A 23 8.18 -4.48 -17.21
N LYS A 24 8.45 -3.23 -16.81
CA LYS A 24 9.81 -2.67 -16.82
C LYS A 24 10.38 -2.60 -15.41
N CYS A 25 11.67 -2.87 -15.29
CA CYS A 25 12.38 -2.70 -14.03
C CYS A 25 12.39 -1.22 -13.62
N LEU A 26 12.15 -0.96 -12.34
CA LEU A 26 12.10 0.38 -11.77
C LEU A 26 13.49 0.91 -11.37
N ALA A 27 14.54 0.10 -11.41
CA ALA A 27 15.91 0.55 -11.12
C ALA A 27 16.28 1.76 -12.00
N LEU A 28 17.14 2.65 -11.51
CA LEU A 28 17.54 3.88 -12.23
C LEU A 28 18.38 3.62 -13.47
N ASP A 29 18.71 2.36 -13.76
CA ASP A 29 19.37 1.99 -15.01
C ASP A 29 18.43 2.24 -16.20
N ILE A 30 18.81 3.24 -17.00
CA ILE A 30 18.05 3.79 -18.14
C ILE A 30 17.71 2.70 -19.17
N SER A 31 18.40 1.55 -19.16
CA SER A 31 18.17 0.48 -20.14
C SER A 31 18.29 -0.93 -19.56
N CYS A 32 17.76 -1.20 -18.37
CA CYS A 32 17.70 -2.57 -17.86
C CYS A 32 16.89 -3.48 -18.81
N PRO A 33 17.52 -4.46 -19.51
CA PRO A 33 16.81 -5.30 -20.50
C PRO A 33 16.20 -6.55 -19.85
N ALA A 34 16.52 -6.80 -18.58
CA ALA A 34 16.12 -8.01 -17.87
C ALA A 34 14.62 -8.01 -17.60
N LYS A 35 14.01 -9.20 -17.72
CA LYS A 35 12.60 -9.39 -17.38
C LYS A 35 12.39 -9.14 -15.88
N VAL A 36 11.31 -8.43 -15.56
CA VAL A 36 10.86 -8.29 -14.18
C VAL A 36 10.44 -9.64 -13.61
N ILE A 37 10.67 -9.81 -12.32
CA ILE A 37 10.25 -10.98 -11.55
C ILE A 37 9.09 -10.61 -10.64
N ARG A 38 8.48 -11.61 -10.02
CA ARG A 38 7.53 -11.41 -8.94
C ARG A 38 8.30 -11.22 -7.64
N ALA A 39 8.63 -9.97 -7.32
CA ALA A 39 9.33 -9.59 -6.09
C ALA A 39 8.34 -9.36 -4.94
N HIS A 40 8.77 -9.59 -3.71
CA HIS A 40 7.97 -9.35 -2.50
C HIS A 40 8.29 -7.98 -1.92
N SER A 41 7.25 -7.19 -1.61
CA SER A 41 7.45 -5.91 -0.90
C SER A 41 7.61 -6.06 0.61
N VAL A 42 6.98 -7.09 1.20
CA VAL A 42 7.32 -7.60 2.53
C VAL A 42 8.08 -8.89 2.32
N GLN A 43 9.35 -8.95 2.73
CA GLN A 43 10.23 -10.07 2.46
C GLN A 43 9.57 -11.43 2.81
N SER A 44 9.61 -12.35 1.85
CA SER A 44 8.97 -13.66 2.02
C SER A 44 9.69 -14.53 3.05
N SER A 45 11.00 -14.70 2.90
CA SER A 45 11.81 -15.37 3.91
C SER A 45 11.88 -14.51 5.17
N PHE A 46 11.97 -15.14 6.34
CA PHE A 46 12.16 -14.48 7.65
C PHE A 46 10.97 -13.65 8.17
N ILE A 47 10.46 -12.68 7.41
CA ILE A 47 9.33 -11.83 7.84
C ILE A 47 8.01 -12.58 7.71
N LEU A 48 7.60 -12.98 6.50
CA LEU A 48 6.33 -13.69 6.32
C LEU A 48 6.33 -15.07 7.01
N ASP A 49 7.48 -15.74 7.13
CA ASP A 49 7.58 -17.02 7.86
C ASP A 49 7.11 -16.95 9.31
N LYS A 50 7.22 -15.78 9.96
CA LYS A 50 6.75 -15.58 11.33
C LYS A 50 5.23 -15.40 11.44
N LEU A 51 4.55 -15.14 10.31
CA LEU A 51 3.11 -14.88 10.20
C LEU A 51 2.33 -16.03 9.54
N VAL A 52 2.98 -16.83 8.69
CA VAL A 52 2.35 -17.88 7.89
C VAL A 52 1.81 -19.03 8.76
N GLN A 53 0.63 -19.51 8.39
CA GLN A 53 0.07 -20.78 8.88
C GLN A 53 -0.42 -21.59 7.69
N ASN A 54 -0.04 -22.87 7.62
CA ASN A 54 -0.37 -23.77 6.51
C ASN A 54 -0.04 -23.19 5.12
N GLY A 55 1.07 -22.43 4.99
CA GLY A 55 1.49 -21.79 3.74
C GLY A 55 0.73 -20.52 3.35
N HIS A 56 -0.15 -20.02 4.22
CA HIS A 56 -1.03 -18.88 3.93
C HIS A 56 -0.96 -17.78 4.99
N VAL A 57 -1.41 -16.58 4.58
CA VAL A 57 -1.62 -15.38 5.40
C VAL A 57 -2.91 -14.69 4.97
N TYR A 58 -3.47 -13.80 5.78
CA TYR A 58 -4.59 -12.95 5.36
C TYR A 58 -4.11 -11.62 4.77
N MET A 59 -4.80 -11.14 3.75
CA MET A 59 -4.64 -9.80 3.20
C MET A 59 -6.00 -9.21 2.86
N PHE A 60 -6.14 -7.88 2.95
CA PHE A 60 -7.28 -7.17 2.40
C PHE A 60 -7.24 -7.23 0.87
N LYS A 61 -8.32 -7.72 0.25
CA LYS A 61 -8.45 -7.80 -1.21
C LYS A 61 -9.83 -7.36 -1.67
N CYS A 62 -9.84 -6.60 -2.75
CA CYS A 62 -11.06 -6.30 -3.47
C CYS A 62 -11.61 -7.58 -4.12
N LYS A 63 -12.84 -7.94 -3.75
CA LYS A 63 -13.58 -9.06 -4.31
C LYS A 63 -14.27 -8.64 -5.60
N ASN A 64 -14.79 -9.63 -6.31
CA ASN A 64 -15.53 -9.45 -7.55
C ASN A 64 -16.72 -8.50 -7.41
N ASP A 65 -17.38 -8.46 -6.25
CA ASP A 65 -18.51 -7.56 -5.94
C ASP A 65 -18.10 -6.12 -5.61
N GLY A 66 -16.80 -5.81 -5.64
CA GLY A 66 -16.25 -4.48 -5.34
C GLY A 66 -16.01 -4.22 -3.86
N PHE A 67 -16.41 -5.13 -2.98
CA PHE A 67 -16.15 -5.02 -1.55
C PHE A 67 -14.75 -5.52 -1.21
N VAL A 68 -14.12 -4.89 -0.22
CA VAL A 68 -12.84 -5.36 0.30
C VAL A 68 -13.10 -6.37 1.41
N LYS A 69 -12.42 -7.52 1.34
CA LYS A 69 -12.51 -8.59 2.33
C LYS A 69 -11.14 -9.12 2.72
N LEU A 70 -11.04 -9.69 3.92
CA LEU A 70 -9.91 -10.50 4.32
C LEU A 70 -9.94 -11.82 3.52
N GLU A 71 -8.84 -12.10 2.83
CA GLU A 71 -8.71 -13.30 2.02
C GLU A 71 -7.41 -14.04 2.35
N LEU A 72 -7.57 -15.34 2.61
CA LEU A 72 -6.46 -16.25 2.75
C LEU A 72 -5.65 -16.29 1.44
N THR A 73 -4.41 -15.87 1.52
CA THR A 73 -3.50 -15.68 0.39
C THR A 73 -2.24 -16.51 0.60
N GLY A 74 -1.88 -17.32 -0.39
CA GLY A 74 -0.65 -18.12 -0.33
C GLY A 74 0.58 -17.21 -0.22
N LYS A 75 1.53 -17.58 0.64
CA LYS A 75 2.74 -16.81 0.95
C LYS A 75 3.49 -16.31 -0.30
N ASN A 76 3.58 -17.15 -1.33
CA ASN A 76 4.29 -16.83 -2.58
C ASN A 76 3.58 -15.79 -3.46
N HIS A 77 2.35 -15.43 -3.13
CA HIS A 77 1.57 -14.38 -3.82
C HIS A 77 1.41 -13.12 -2.95
N ALA A 78 1.50 -13.26 -1.63
CA ALA A 78 1.32 -12.17 -0.68
C ALA A 78 2.33 -11.04 -0.93
N THR A 79 1.86 -9.79 -1.00
CA THR A 79 2.67 -8.57 -1.15
C THR A 79 3.54 -8.50 -2.41
N THR A 80 3.30 -9.37 -3.39
CA THR A 80 4.12 -9.46 -4.59
C THR A 80 3.79 -8.39 -5.64
N PHE A 81 4.80 -7.95 -6.39
CA PHE A 81 4.68 -7.02 -7.52
C PHE A 81 5.80 -7.25 -8.53
N THR A 82 5.63 -6.78 -9.78
CA THR A 82 6.60 -6.98 -10.87
C THR A 82 7.38 -5.71 -11.20
N GLY A 83 7.98 -5.10 -10.18
CA GLY A 83 8.70 -3.82 -10.32
C GLY A 83 10.22 -3.96 -10.52
N PHE A 84 10.83 -5.11 -10.22
CA PHE A 84 12.27 -5.31 -10.34
C PHE A 84 12.60 -6.59 -11.11
N CYS A 85 13.75 -6.61 -11.79
CA CYS A 85 14.36 -7.84 -12.26
C CYS A 85 15.19 -8.48 -11.13
N GLN A 86 15.52 -9.77 -11.26
CA GLN A 86 16.26 -10.49 -10.22
C GLN A 86 17.59 -9.81 -9.83
N PRO A 87 18.47 -9.38 -10.77
CA PRO A 87 19.74 -8.77 -10.39
C PRO A 87 19.57 -7.50 -9.55
N HIS A 88 18.71 -6.58 -9.98
CA HIS A 88 18.49 -5.32 -9.26
C HIS A 88 17.76 -5.50 -7.93
N ASP A 89 16.81 -6.44 -7.85
CA ASP A 89 16.13 -6.74 -6.59
C ASP A 89 17.12 -7.26 -5.54
N SER A 90 17.95 -8.25 -5.93
CA SER A 90 18.95 -8.84 -5.05
C SER A 90 20.07 -7.86 -4.69
N GLU A 91 20.56 -7.05 -5.63
CA GLU A 91 21.60 -6.06 -5.36
C GLU A 91 21.11 -4.95 -4.42
N LEU A 92 19.91 -4.42 -4.68
CA LEU A 92 19.40 -3.26 -3.95
C LEU A 92 19.00 -3.61 -2.52
N PHE A 93 18.39 -4.79 -2.32
CA PHE A 93 17.72 -5.12 -1.08
C PHE A 93 18.38 -6.24 -0.26
N ASN A 94 19.55 -6.73 -0.64
CA ASN A 94 20.29 -7.76 0.10
C ASN A 94 20.37 -7.50 1.62
N GLU A 95 20.62 -6.25 2.04
CA GLU A 95 20.76 -5.87 3.44
C GLU A 95 19.45 -5.90 4.22
N VAL A 96 18.30 -5.92 3.54
CA VAL A 96 16.96 -6.07 4.14
C VAL A 96 16.26 -7.35 3.71
N ASP A 97 17.00 -8.25 3.07
CA ASP A 97 16.62 -9.64 2.91
C ASP A 97 17.20 -10.42 4.09
N PHE A 98 16.53 -10.27 5.23
CA PHE A 98 16.95 -10.81 6.51
C PHE A 98 17.05 -12.34 6.49
N SER A 99 18.01 -12.85 7.25
CA SER A 99 18.33 -14.27 7.35
C SER A 99 18.83 -14.57 8.76
N LEU A 100 19.32 -15.79 9.00
CA LEU A 100 20.01 -16.16 10.24
C LEU A 100 21.37 -15.43 10.44
N GLU A 101 21.89 -14.75 9.42
CA GLU A 101 23.15 -14.00 9.48
C GLU A 101 22.94 -12.49 9.34
N ASN A 102 21.88 -12.07 8.65
CA ASN A 102 21.52 -10.67 8.45
C ASN A 102 20.22 -10.35 9.20
N ARG A 103 20.31 -9.68 10.36
CA ARG A 103 19.12 -9.27 11.15
C ARG A 103 18.76 -7.81 10.94
N PHE A 104 17.50 -7.53 11.22
CA PHE A 104 17.03 -6.16 11.37
C PHE A 104 17.69 -5.51 12.59
N ASP A 105 18.30 -4.34 12.37
CA ASP A 105 18.81 -3.43 13.40
C ASP A 105 17.97 -2.14 13.38
N PRO A 106 17.21 -1.83 14.45
CA PRO A 106 16.40 -0.62 14.53
C PRO A 106 17.23 0.68 14.53
N ASN A 107 18.56 0.61 14.72
CA ASN A 107 19.45 1.77 14.62
C ASN A 107 20.04 1.95 13.21
N SER A 108 19.88 0.96 12.33
CA SER A 108 20.39 1.00 10.96
C SER A 108 19.47 1.83 10.08
N LYS A 109 19.76 3.14 9.98
CA LYS A 109 19.08 4.06 9.06
C LYS A 109 19.09 3.57 7.61
N ARG A 110 20.14 2.84 7.22
CA ARG A 110 20.26 2.25 5.89
C ARG A 110 19.23 1.14 5.68
N GLN A 111 19.12 0.18 6.60
CA GLN A 111 18.10 -0.87 6.50
C GLN A 111 16.68 -0.28 6.50
N ILE A 112 16.41 0.68 7.40
CA ILE A 112 15.09 1.32 7.45
C ILE A 112 14.80 2.06 6.13
N LEU A 113 15.77 2.78 5.56
CA LEU A 113 15.58 3.47 4.28
C LEU A 113 15.36 2.49 3.12
N LEU A 114 16.02 1.34 3.11
CA LEU A 114 15.80 0.29 2.11
C LEU A 114 14.41 -0.33 2.19
N LEU A 115 13.92 -0.61 3.40
CA LEU A 115 12.53 -1.05 3.61
C LEU A 115 11.55 0.00 3.09
N SER A 116 11.81 1.28 3.39
CA SER A 116 11.01 2.38 2.87
C SER A 116 11.06 2.48 1.34
N LEU A 117 12.24 2.27 0.73
CA LEU A 117 12.43 2.23 -0.72
C LEU A 117 11.61 1.09 -1.35
N ARG A 118 11.58 -0.08 -0.72
CA ARG A 118 10.77 -1.22 -1.18
C ARG A 118 9.27 -0.91 -1.13
N ALA A 119 8.80 -0.27 -0.06
CA ALA A 119 7.41 0.16 0.08
C ALA A 119 6.98 1.16 -1.01
N ILE A 120 7.77 2.23 -1.23
CA ILE A 120 7.46 3.23 -2.27
C ILE A 120 7.59 2.64 -3.68
N SER A 121 8.46 1.66 -3.90
CA SER A 121 8.60 0.98 -5.20
C SER A 121 7.32 0.25 -5.59
N ARG A 122 6.73 -0.50 -4.66
CA ARG A 122 5.43 -1.16 -4.88
C ARG A 122 4.33 -0.15 -5.16
N GLU A 123 4.26 0.92 -4.37
CA GLU A 123 3.23 1.95 -4.52
C GLU A 123 3.35 2.65 -5.89
N TYR A 124 4.59 2.96 -6.30
CA TYR A 124 4.86 3.53 -7.62
C TYR A 124 4.41 2.60 -8.74
N TRP A 125 4.79 1.32 -8.67
CA TRP A 125 4.35 0.29 -9.61
C TRP A 125 2.81 0.17 -9.67
N SER A 126 2.14 0.15 -8.51
CA SER A 126 0.68 0.05 -8.42
C SER A 126 -0.02 1.21 -9.13
N LYS A 127 0.48 2.45 -8.96
CA LYS A 127 -0.09 3.63 -9.64
C LYS A 127 0.19 3.63 -11.13
N LEU A 128 1.36 3.18 -11.58
CA LEU A 128 1.65 3.03 -13.01
C LEU A 128 0.67 2.05 -13.68
N ASN A 129 0.37 0.91 -13.03
CA ASN A 129 -0.62 -0.06 -13.51
C ASN A 129 -2.02 0.54 -13.55
N THR A 130 -2.41 1.26 -12.49
CA THR A 130 -3.70 1.94 -12.39
C THR A 130 -3.88 2.95 -13.53
N LEU A 131 -2.85 3.74 -13.84
CA LEU A 131 -2.89 4.68 -14.97
C LEU A 131 -3.00 3.96 -16.32
N LYS A 132 -2.27 2.86 -16.52
CA LYS A 132 -2.35 2.05 -17.75
C LYS A 132 -3.77 1.49 -17.91
N MET A 133 -4.37 0.97 -16.84
CA MET A 133 -5.75 0.50 -16.83
C MET A 133 -6.73 1.61 -17.22
N TYR A 134 -6.70 2.76 -16.56
CA TYR A 134 -7.62 3.86 -16.89
C TYR A 134 -7.47 4.35 -18.33
N LYS A 135 -6.25 4.39 -18.87
CA LYS A 135 -6.01 4.73 -20.28
C LYS A 135 -6.62 3.70 -21.24
N SER A 136 -6.53 2.41 -20.92
CA SER A 136 -7.15 1.34 -21.72
C SER A 136 -8.66 1.49 -21.77
N ILE A 137 -9.31 1.78 -20.63
CA ILE A 137 -10.75 2.05 -20.57
C ILE A 137 -11.09 3.33 -21.38
N LEU A 138 -10.31 4.40 -21.21
CA LEU A 138 -10.56 5.68 -21.89
C LEU A 138 -10.45 5.52 -23.42
N ASN A 139 -9.51 4.72 -23.90
CA ASN A 139 -9.34 4.46 -25.33
C ASN A 139 -10.57 3.80 -25.96
N LEU A 140 -11.22 2.87 -25.26
CA LEU A 140 -12.46 2.22 -25.73
C LEU A 140 -13.61 3.22 -25.75
N VAL A 141 -13.78 3.99 -24.67
CA VAL A 141 -14.80 5.04 -24.58
C VAL A 141 -14.60 6.13 -25.64
N HIS A 142 -13.36 6.53 -25.92
CA HIS A 142 -13.04 7.54 -26.94
C HIS A 142 -13.39 7.10 -28.36
N LYS A 143 -13.24 5.82 -28.67
CA LYS A 143 -13.58 5.25 -29.98
C LYS A 143 -15.09 5.05 -30.17
N LEU A 144 -15.91 5.39 -29.15
CA LEU A 144 -17.33 5.02 -29.08
C LEU A 144 -17.53 3.51 -29.31
N ASP A 145 -16.56 2.69 -28.89
CA ASP A 145 -16.63 1.23 -29.00
C ASP A 145 -17.48 0.68 -27.86
N ILE A 146 -18.79 0.91 -27.95
CA ILE A 146 -19.78 0.49 -26.96
C ILE A 146 -19.72 -1.02 -26.75
N ASN A 147 -19.57 -1.79 -27.84
CA ASN A 147 -19.47 -3.24 -27.77
C ASN A 147 -18.17 -3.68 -27.08
N GLY A 148 -17.04 -3.04 -27.37
CA GLY A 148 -15.78 -3.28 -26.67
C GLY A 148 -15.89 -2.99 -25.16
N VAL A 149 -16.57 -1.91 -24.77
CA VAL A 149 -16.82 -1.60 -23.34
C VAL A 149 -17.74 -2.66 -22.70
N ARG A 150 -18.83 -3.05 -23.37
CA ARG A 150 -19.74 -4.11 -22.88
C ARG A 150 -19.03 -5.45 -22.71
N GLN A 151 -18.20 -5.82 -23.68
CA GLN A 151 -17.37 -7.03 -23.62
C GLN A 151 -16.35 -6.96 -22.48
N LEU A 152 -15.68 -5.82 -22.33
CA LEU A 152 -14.69 -5.60 -21.27
C LEU A 152 -15.29 -5.82 -19.88
N PHE A 153 -16.45 -5.22 -19.63
CA PHE A 153 -17.15 -5.30 -18.34
C PHE A 153 -18.06 -6.53 -18.23
N ASN A 154 -18.12 -7.39 -19.25
CA ASN A 154 -19.05 -8.52 -19.35
C ASN A 154 -20.51 -8.12 -19.01
N SER A 155 -20.93 -6.95 -19.50
CA SER A 155 -22.25 -6.37 -19.24
C SER A 155 -22.91 -6.02 -20.59
N PRO A 156 -23.58 -6.99 -21.25
CA PRO A 156 -24.20 -6.78 -22.55
C PRO A 156 -25.32 -5.73 -22.55
N SER A 157 -25.97 -5.55 -21.39
CA SER A 157 -27.05 -4.59 -21.16
C SER A 157 -26.57 -3.25 -20.62
N LEU A 158 -25.25 -2.99 -20.58
CA LEU A 158 -24.74 -1.70 -20.12
C LEU A 158 -25.26 -0.57 -21.01
N ASP A 159 -25.92 0.39 -20.37
CA ASP A 159 -26.52 1.54 -21.01
C ASP A 159 -25.45 2.43 -21.67
N GLU A 160 -25.70 2.82 -22.91
CA GLU A 160 -24.80 3.66 -23.69
C GLU A 160 -24.58 5.03 -23.03
N HIS A 161 -25.60 5.61 -22.40
CA HIS A 161 -25.48 6.86 -21.67
C HIS A 161 -24.52 6.74 -20.49
N ILE A 162 -24.47 5.60 -19.78
CA ILE A 162 -23.49 5.37 -18.71
C ILE A 162 -22.06 5.39 -19.29
N ILE A 163 -21.87 4.75 -20.44
CA ILE A 163 -20.56 4.67 -21.12
C ILE A 163 -20.12 6.06 -21.60
N ILE A 164 -21.03 6.88 -22.11
CA ILE A 164 -20.72 8.26 -22.53
C ILE A 164 -20.40 9.12 -21.30
N ASN A 165 -21.19 9.00 -20.24
CA ASN A 165 -21.06 9.84 -19.04
C ASN A 165 -19.82 9.52 -18.19
N ILE A 166 -19.24 8.32 -18.31
CA ILE A 166 -17.99 7.98 -17.57
C ILE A 166 -16.75 8.67 -18.14
N LYS A 167 -16.82 9.24 -19.35
CA LYS A 167 -15.66 9.82 -20.05
C LYS A 167 -14.97 10.93 -19.27
N GLU A 168 -15.71 11.93 -18.80
CA GLU A 168 -15.13 13.06 -18.07
C GLU A 168 -14.64 12.67 -16.66
N PRO A 169 -15.40 11.90 -15.85
CA PRO A 169 -14.86 11.33 -14.61
C PRO A 169 -13.57 10.52 -14.82
N LEU A 170 -13.51 9.70 -15.88
CA LEU A 170 -12.33 8.89 -16.19
C LEU A 170 -11.11 9.75 -16.58
N LYS A 171 -11.31 10.83 -17.34
CA LYS A 171 -10.25 11.81 -17.60
C LYS A 171 -9.75 12.45 -16.31
N GLN A 172 -10.65 12.81 -15.40
CA GLN A 172 -10.27 13.38 -14.12
C GLN A 172 -9.48 12.37 -13.26
N PHE A 173 -9.91 11.10 -13.22
CA PHE A 173 -9.14 10.05 -12.55
C PHE A 173 -7.75 9.89 -13.14
N ILE A 174 -7.59 9.98 -14.47
CA ILE A 174 -6.29 9.94 -15.13
C ILE A 174 -5.41 11.14 -14.73
N VAL A 175 -5.98 12.35 -14.67
CA VAL A 175 -5.24 13.56 -14.23
C VAL A 175 -4.77 13.40 -12.79
N ASN A 176 -5.67 13.03 -11.87
CA ASN A 176 -5.35 12.81 -10.46
C ASN A 176 -4.30 11.70 -10.27
N THR A 177 -4.42 10.62 -11.05
CA THR A 177 -3.46 9.50 -11.01
C THR A 177 -2.08 9.93 -11.52
N LYS A 178 -2.00 10.72 -12.59
CA LYS A 178 -0.73 11.28 -13.08
C LYS A 178 -0.06 12.17 -12.03
N GLU A 179 -0.85 12.99 -11.34
CA GLU A 179 -0.33 13.84 -10.28
C GLU A 179 0.21 13.02 -9.10
N SER A 180 -0.54 11.98 -8.68
CA SER A 180 -0.09 11.01 -7.67
C SER A 180 1.21 10.32 -8.09
N ILE A 181 1.30 9.84 -9.34
CA ILE A 181 2.52 9.22 -9.91
C ILE A 181 3.70 10.19 -9.85
N PHE A 182 3.53 11.45 -10.23
CA PHE A 182 4.60 12.45 -10.20
C PHE A 182 5.14 12.65 -8.78
N ARG A 183 4.25 12.70 -7.78
CA ARG A 183 4.64 12.85 -6.37
C ARG A 183 5.39 11.62 -5.86
N ILE A 184 4.85 10.43 -6.11
CA ILE A 184 5.46 9.15 -5.71
C ILE A 184 6.81 8.97 -6.41
N GLN A 185 6.91 9.32 -7.70
CA GLN A 185 8.17 9.26 -8.45
C GLN A 185 9.24 10.16 -7.84
N LYS A 186 8.88 11.39 -7.42
CA LYS A 186 9.84 12.28 -6.72
C LYS A 186 10.37 11.65 -5.43
N LEU A 187 9.48 11.08 -4.62
CA LEU A 187 9.88 10.43 -3.38
C LEU A 187 10.73 9.19 -3.67
N TYR A 188 10.30 8.34 -4.60
CA TYR A 188 11.03 7.17 -5.07
C TYR A 188 12.47 7.51 -5.50
N SER A 189 12.64 8.44 -6.45
CA SER A 189 13.95 8.86 -6.95
C SER A 189 14.82 9.51 -5.86
N SER A 190 14.19 10.25 -4.93
CA SER A 190 14.88 10.77 -3.75
C SER A 190 15.42 9.62 -2.89
N LEU A 191 14.59 8.66 -2.49
CA LEU A 191 15.00 7.53 -1.64
C LEU A 191 16.10 6.67 -2.28
N GLN A 192 16.04 6.44 -3.59
CA GLN A 192 17.12 5.76 -4.31
C GLN A 192 18.44 6.54 -4.22
N THR A 193 18.40 7.84 -4.49
CA THR A 193 19.58 8.72 -4.39
C THR A 193 20.14 8.74 -2.97
N LEU A 194 19.28 8.85 -1.95
CA LEU A 194 19.68 8.87 -0.55
C LEU A 194 20.33 7.56 -0.11
N THR A 195 19.83 6.43 -0.63
CA THR A 195 20.39 5.10 -0.37
C THR A 195 21.78 4.94 -0.99
N GLN A 196 21.96 5.37 -2.25
CA GLN A 196 23.25 5.31 -2.94
C GLN A 196 24.30 6.27 -2.35
N SER A 197 23.86 7.45 -1.90
CA SER A 197 24.75 8.52 -1.39
C SER A 197 24.92 8.52 0.13
N ASN A 198 24.32 7.57 0.85
CA ASN A 198 24.33 7.50 2.32
C ASN A 198 23.82 8.79 3.02
N LYS A 199 22.94 9.57 2.39
CA LYS A 199 22.44 10.86 2.92
C LYS A 199 21.21 10.71 3.82
N TYR A 200 21.27 9.79 4.79
CA TYR A 200 20.13 9.45 5.65
C TYR A 200 19.60 10.61 6.50
N HIS A 201 20.43 11.62 6.82
CA HIS A 201 20.04 12.81 7.59
C HIS A 201 18.96 13.69 6.93
N LEU A 202 18.60 13.42 5.66
CA LEU A 202 17.50 14.06 4.94
C LEU A 202 16.14 13.38 5.17
N MET A 203 16.11 12.32 5.98
CA MET A 203 14.92 11.60 6.38
C MET A 203 14.76 11.65 7.90
N HIS A 204 13.51 11.66 8.37
CA HIS A 204 13.17 11.32 9.74
C HIS A 204 12.87 9.83 9.83
N PHE A 205 13.22 9.24 10.97
CA PHE A 205 13.02 7.83 11.29
C PHE A 205 12.45 7.77 12.71
N HIS A 206 11.26 7.19 12.85
CA HIS A 206 10.70 6.80 14.15
C HIS A 206 10.60 5.28 14.15
N ALA A 207 11.14 4.65 15.19
CA ALA A 207 11.14 3.21 15.35
C ALA A 207 10.56 2.87 16.73
N PHE A 208 9.37 2.28 16.72
CA PHE A 208 8.67 1.86 17.92
C PHE A 208 8.77 0.35 18.07
N LYS A 209 9.17 -0.11 19.26
CA LYS A 209 9.18 -1.52 19.62
C LYS A 209 7.87 -1.85 20.33
N ILE A 210 7.29 -2.99 19.96
CA ILE A 210 6.10 -3.56 20.58
C ILE A 210 6.51 -4.94 21.10
N ASP A 211 6.31 -5.19 22.39
CA ASP A 211 6.76 -6.39 23.10
C ASP A 211 5.77 -7.57 22.94
N GLU A 212 5.16 -7.66 21.75
CA GLU A 212 4.24 -8.72 21.36
C GLU A 212 4.73 -9.46 20.12
N LYS A 213 4.37 -10.74 20.04
CA LYS A 213 4.68 -11.59 18.90
C LYS A 213 3.89 -11.09 17.68
N ALA A 214 4.60 -10.73 16.61
CA ALA A 214 3.95 -10.15 15.43
C ALA A 214 2.77 -10.99 14.91
N SER A 215 1.62 -10.36 14.83
CA SER A 215 0.41 -10.80 14.12
C SER A 215 0.28 -10.13 12.75
N ILE A 216 1.17 -9.19 12.45
CA ILE A 216 1.04 -8.25 11.33
C ILE A 216 2.40 -7.95 10.68
N ALA A 217 2.38 -7.73 9.37
CA ALA A 217 3.43 -7.01 8.65
C ALA A 217 2.84 -6.02 7.66
N VAL A 218 3.48 -4.86 7.52
CA VAL A 218 3.02 -3.75 6.68
C VAL A 218 4.20 -3.22 5.87
N SER A 219 3.95 -2.86 4.62
CA SER A 219 4.90 -2.11 3.78
C SER A 219 4.13 -1.15 2.89
N SER A 220 3.78 0.02 3.42
CA SER A 220 2.85 0.95 2.76
C SER A 220 3.34 2.39 2.80
N VAL A 221 2.86 3.19 1.84
CA VAL A 221 3.07 4.63 1.78
C VAL A 221 1.71 5.31 1.77
N PHE A 222 1.53 6.33 2.61
CA PHE A 222 0.26 7.04 2.71
C PHE A 222 0.46 8.52 3.02
N ILE A 223 -0.62 9.28 2.94
CA ILE A 223 -0.66 10.72 3.23
C ILE A 223 -1.60 10.88 4.42
N PRO A 224 -1.11 11.11 5.65
CA PRO A 224 -1.98 11.32 6.81
C PRO A 224 -2.81 12.58 6.60
N GLU A 225 -4.13 12.46 6.64
CA GLU A 225 -5.02 13.60 6.44
C GLU A 225 -5.23 14.40 7.71
N PHE A 226 -5.16 13.74 8.86
CA PHE A 226 -5.36 14.29 10.19
C PHE A 226 -4.21 13.92 11.12
N ASP A 227 -4.02 14.69 12.18
CA ASP A 227 -3.27 14.27 13.36
C ASP A 227 -4.17 13.51 14.36
N LEU A 228 -3.62 13.09 15.51
CA LEU A 228 -4.39 12.28 16.49
C LEU A 228 -5.53 13.08 17.13
N ASP A 229 -5.40 14.40 17.22
CA ASP A 229 -6.43 15.31 17.72
C ASP A 229 -7.49 15.67 16.67
N GLY A 230 -7.37 15.13 15.45
CA GLY A 230 -8.30 15.37 14.34
C GLY A 230 -8.07 16.68 13.60
N LYS A 231 -6.95 17.37 13.84
CA LYS A 231 -6.58 18.57 13.08
C LYS A 231 -6.06 18.14 11.72
N ARG A 232 -6.54 18.82 10.67
CA ARG A 232 -6.19 18.50 9.29
C ARG A 232 -4.73 18.84 8.98
N LEU A 233 -3.95 17.86 8.54
CA LEU A 233 -2.54 18.00 8.13
C LEU A 233 -2.41 18.24 6.62
N ASN A 234 -3.07 17.39 5.85
CA ASN A 234 -3.07 17.45 4.39
C ASN A 234 -4.50 17.76 3.90
N ALA A 235 -4.64 18.76 3.03
CA ALA A 235 -5.88 19.04 2.32
C ALA A 235 -5.70 18.68 0.84
N LEU A 236 -6.38 17.62 0.39
CA LEU A 236 -6.33 17.10 -1.00
C LEU A 236 -6.72 18.14 -2.09
N GLN A 237 -7.19 19.32 -1.71
CA GLN A 237 -7.75 20.35 -2.59
C GLN A 237 -6.77 21.48 -2.97
N LEU A 238 -5.58 21.57 -2.37
CA LEU A 238 -4.61 22.62 -2.69
C LEU A 238 -3.32 22.03 -3.26
N PRO A 239 -2.70 22.68 -4.26
CA PRO A 239 -1.44 22.22 -4.85
C PRO A 239 -0.31 22.50 -3.86
N ARG A 240 -0.19 21.66 -2.85
CA ARG A 240 0.97 21.61 -1.97
C ARG A 240 1.65 20.27 -2.14
N ASP A 241 2.94 20.29 -1.87
CA ASP A 241 3.76 19.10 -1.76
C ASP A 241 3.18 18.20 -0.65
N PHE A 242 2.33 17.24 -1.03
CA PHE A 242 1.65 16.37 -0.08
C PHE A 242 2.64 15.58 0.75
N THR A 243 2.37 15.56 2.03
CA THR A 243 3.27 15.03 3.04
C THR A 243 3.05 13.53 3.18
N SER A 244 3.95 12.74 2.61
CA SER A 244 3.84 11.27 2.61
C SER A 244 4.63 10.68 3.77
N VAL A 245 4.05 9.67 4.40
CA VAL A 245 4.65 8.83 5.43
C VAL A 245 4.76 7.41 4.89
N ILE A 246 5.88 6.77 5.15
CA ILE A 246 6.09 5.35 4.82
C ILE A 246 6.07 4.58 6.14
N LEU A 247 5.16 3.62 6.25
CA LEU A 247 5.02 2.73 7.41
C LEU A 247 5.47 1.32 7.01
N THR A 248 6.47 0.83 7.72
CA THR A 248 6.85 -0.58 7.71
C THR A 248 6.61 -1.18 9.08
N VAL A 249 5.80 -2.23 9.17
CA VAL A 249 5.66 -3.03 10.39
C VAL A 249 6.27 -4.39 10.10
N LEU A 250 7.23 -4.82 10.90
CA LEU A 250 7.84 -6.14 10.73
C LEU A 250 8.07 -6.87 12.06
N PRO A 251 7.88 -8.19 12.10
CA PRO A 251 8.46 -9.03 13.14
C PRO A 251 9.98 -8.92 13.18
N SER A 252 10.53 -8.97 14.39
CA SER A 252 11.94 -9.19 14.67
C SER A 252 12.11 -10.40 15.61
N ASP A 253 13.31 -10.58 16.16
CA ASP A 253 13.54 -11.60 17.18
C ASP A 253 13.16 -11.13 18.60
N SER A 254 13.09 -9.82 18.82
CA SER A 254 12.82 -9.20 20.13
C SER A 254 11.39 -8.64 20.29
N GLY A 255 10.51 -8.88 19.31
CA GLY A 255 9.16 -8.35 19.26
C GLY A 255 8.78 -7.88 17.85
N THR A 256 7.93 -6.87 17.76
CA THR A 256 7.49 -6.26 16.50
C THR A 256 7.99 -4.81 16.44
N TYR A 257 8.45 -4.37 15.27
CA TYR A 257 8.84 -2.97 15.06
C TYR A 257 7.88 -2.28 14.11
N ALA A 258 7.39 -1.11 14.51
CA ALA A 258 6.70 -0.16 13.65
C ALA A 258 7.66 0.98 13.29
N LEU A 259 7.97 1.09 12.00
CA LEU A 259 8.93 2.04 11.45
C LEU A 259 8.18 3.06 10.61
N PHE A 260 8.25 4.31 11.03
CA PHE A 260 7.77 5.43 10.23
C PHE A 260 8.95 6.20 9.67
N THR A 261 8.87 6.51 8.37
CA THR A 261 9.83 7.41 7.73
C THR A 261 9.13 8.45 6.89
N PHE A 262 9.72 9.64 6.85
CA PHE A 262 9.27 10.73 6.00
C PHE A 262 10.43 11.66 5.67
N HIS A 263 10.32 12.36 4.54
CA HIS A 263 11.36 13.26 4.07
C HIS A 263 11.41 14.53 4.92
N LYS A 264 12.60 15.03 5.27
CA LYS A 264 12.80 16.19 6.14
C LYS A 264 12.09 17.47 5.67
N ARG A 265 11.90 17.62 4.36
CA ARG A 265 11.08 18.70 3.75
C ARG A 265 9.64 18.75 4.27
N HIS A 266 9.13 17.65 4.83
CA HIS A 266 7.79 17.52 5.37
C HIS A 266 7.71 17.67 6.90
N ALA A 267 8.86 17.90 7.57
CA ALA A 267 8.94 17.95 9.03
C ALA A 267 8.01 19.00 9.65
N GLN A 268 7.88 20.18 9.04
CA GLN A 268 6.99 21.23 9.56
C GLN A 268 5.54 20.77 9.73
N ILE A 269 5.07 19.86 8.86
CA ILE A 269 3.70 19.34 8.89
C ILE A 269 3.60 18.09 9.78
N LEU A 270 4.60 17.20 9.76
CA LEU A 270 4.53 15.90 10.42
C LEU A 270 5.04 15.87 11.85
N THR A 271 5.96 16.76 12.23
CA THR A 271 6.52 16.75 13.58
C THR A 271 5.44 16.82 14.67
N PRO A 272 4.36 17.63 14.55
CA PRO A 272 3.29 17.61 15.55
C PRO A 272 2.62 16.22 15.71
N LEU A 273 2.33 15.54 14.60
CA LEU A 273 1.77 14.18 14.63
C LEU A 273 2.72 13.20 15.28
N PHE A 274 4.01 13.22 14.92
CA PHE A 274 4.96 12.28 15.50
C PHE A 274 5.28 12.59 16.97
N ASN A 275 5.23 13.85 17.40
CA ASN A 275 5.31 14.19 18.82
C ASN A 275 4.13 13.59 19.62
N GLN A 276 2.92 13.55 19.03
CA GLN A 276 1.77 12.89 19.65
C GLN A 276 2.00 11.37 19.73
N ILE A 277 2.47 10.73 18.65
CA ILE A 277 2.75 9.29 18.62
C ILE A 277 3.87 8.91 19.60
N ASP A 278 4.95 9.70 19.67
CA ASP A 278 6.09 9.48 20.56
C ASP A 278 5.71 9.57 22.05
N ALA A 279 4.59 10.22 22.36
CA ALA A 279 4.09 10.38 23.73
C ALA A 279 3.13 9.27 24.18
N LEU A 280 2.73 8.37 23.28
CA LEU A 280 1.83 7.26 23.59
C LEU A 280 2.55 6.17 24.39
N ASP A 281 1.81 5.52 25.29
CA ASP A 281 2.24 4.23 25.80
C ASP A 281 2.05 3.12 24.75
N GLU A 282 2.55 1.91 25.04
CA GLU A 282 2.48 0.81 24.07
C GLU A 282 1.05 0.40 23.71
N ASN A 283 0.10 0.48 24.65
CA ASN A 283 -1.29 0.09 24.38
C ASN A 283 -1.97 1.10 23.45
N ASP A 284 -1.82 2.38 23.74
CA ASP A 284 -2.37 3.45 22.89
C ASP A 284 -1.69 3.46 21.52
N LEU A 285 -0.38 3.21 21.47
CA LEU A 285 0.37 3.07 20.22
C LEU A 285 -0.19 1.92 19.36
N LYS A 286 -0.47 0.75 19.93
CA LYS A 286 -1.07 -0.39 19.21
C LYS A 286 -2.44 -0.03 18.63
N GLN A 287 -3.28 0.69 19.38
CA GLN A 287 -4.59 1.16 18.90
C GLN A 287 -4.44 2.15 17.74
N VAL A 288 -3.57 3.15 17.89
CA VAL A 288 -3.30 4.16 16.85
C VAL A 288 -2.70 3.52 15.59
N LEU A 289 -1.75 2.60 15.75
CA LEU A 289 -1.18 1.84 14.63
C LEU A 289 -2.22 1.01 13.90
N SER A 290 -3.09 0.32 14.64
CA SER A 290 -4.17 -0.48 14.05
C SER A 290 -5.11 0.39 13.21
N LYS A 291 -5.50 1.55 13.73
CA LYS A 291 -6.31 2.55 12.99
C LYS A 291 -5.57 3.05 11.74
N MET A 292 -4.31 3.46 11.86
CA MET A 292 -3.50 3.89 10.69
C MET A 292 -3.36 2.82 9.62
N VAL A 293 -3.15 1.56 10.01
CA VAL A 293 -3.04 0.44 9.08
C VAL A 293 -4.36 0.24 8.33
N LEU A 294 -5.48 0.18 9.05
CA LEU A 294 -6.78 -0.06 8.43
C LEU A 294 -7.22 1.09 7.53
N MET A 295 -6.87 2.33 7.89
CA MET A 295 -7.27 3.52 7.14
C MET A 295 -6.41 3.77 5.90
N HIS A 296 -5.15 3.31 5.90
CA HIS A 296 -4.17 3.80 4.94
C HIS A 296 -3.31 2.72 4.27
N CYS A 297 -3.25 1.51 4.82
CA CYS A 297 -2.26 0.51 4.41
C CYS A 297 -2.91 -0.67 3.68
N GLU A 298 -3.00 -0.58 2.35
CA GLU A 298 -3.46 -1.69 1.51
C GLU A 298 -2.49 -2.89 1.50
N ASN A 299 -1.19 -2.64 1.66
CA ASN A 299 -0.18 -3.69 1.67
C ASN A 299 0.10 -4.18 3.09
N THR A 300 -0.92 -4.85 3.64
CA THR A 300 -0.95 -5.38 4.99
C THR A 300 -1.13 -6.89 4.95
N VAL A 301 -0.33 -7.58 5.76
CA VAL A 301 -0.39 -9.02 5.96
C VAL A 301 -0.76 -9.29 7.41
N LEU A 302 -1.77 -10.12 7.62
CA LEU A 302 -2.21 -10.55 8.95
C LEU A 302 -2.01 -12.07 9.10
N ALA A 303 -1.55 -12.49 10.27
CA ALA A 303 -1.35 -13.89 10.59
C ALA A 303 -2.71 -14.61 10.75
N PRO A 304 -2.89 -15.82 10.19
CA PRO A 304 -4.14 -16.58 10.36
C PRO A 304 -4.53 -16.80 11.82
N ARG A 305 -3.55 -17.08 12.70
CA ARG A 305 -3.79 -17.18 14.15
C ARG A 305 -4.48 -15.98 14.80
N MET A 306 -4.37 -14.78 14.22
CA MET A 306 -5.06 -13.59 14.71
C MET A 306 -6.44 -13.49 14.07
N VAL A 307 -6.52 -13.54 12.74
CA VAL A 307 -7.79 -13.35 12.02
C VAL A 307 -8.80 -14.45 12.33
N ASP A 308 -8.35 -15.70 12.41
CA ASP A 308 -9.21 -16.86 12.70
C ASP A 308 -9.70 -16.88 14.16
N SER A 309 -9.13 -16.05 15.03
CA SER A 309 -9.55 -15.92 16.43
C SER A 309 -10.64 -14.87 16.66
N LEU A 310 -10.93 -14.05 15.63
CA LEU A 310 -11.94 -13.00 15.69
C LEU A 310 -13.35 -13.59 15.64
N THR A 311 -14.29 -12.93 16.31
CA THR A 311 -15.71 -13.21 16.12
C THR A 311 -16.18 -12.73 14.74
N ASP A 312 -17.30 -13.26 14.26
CA ASP A 312 -17.92 -12.81 13.01
C ASP A 312 -18.20 -11.29 13.02
N GLU A 313 -18.59 -10.75 14.18
CA GLU A 313 -18.82 -9.31 14.36
C GLU A 313 -17.52 -8.51 14.21
N GLN A 314 -16.42 -8.94 14.86
CA GLN A 314 -15.12 -8.29 14.74
C GLN A 314 -14.59 -8.34 13.31
N HIS A 315 -14.76 -9.48 12.64
CA HIS A 315 -14.37 -9.65 11.24
C HIS A 315 -15.12 -8.68 10.33
N ASN A 316 -16.45 -8.60 10.46
CA ASN A 316 -17.28 -7.68 9.68
C ASN A 316 -16.94 -6.22 9.96
N ASN A 317 -16.70 -5.86 11.23
CA ASN A 317 -16.32 -4.49 11.61
C ASN A 317 -14.97 -4.08 10.99
N LEU A 318 -13.98 -4.97 10.95
CA LEU A 318 -12.70 -4.70 10.31
C LEU A 318 -12.84 -4.49 8.80
N GLU A 319 -13.56 -5.38 8.11
CA GLU A 319 -13.78 -5.27 6.66
C GLU A 319 -14.56 -4.00 6.30
N GLN A 320 -15.62 -3.71 7.05
CA GLN A 320 -16.44 -2.52 6.83
C GLN A 320 -15.63 -1.25 7.10
N PHE A 321 -14.89 -1.18 8.20
CA PHE A 321 -14.09 -0.01 8.53
C PHE A 321 -13.02 0.25 7.47
N PHE A 322 -12.28 -0.79 7.06
CA PHE A 322 -11.30 -0.68 5.97
C PHE A 322 -11.95 -0.17 4.67
N PHE A 323 -13.10 -0.72 4.30
CA PHE A 323 -13.82 -0.30 3.09
C PHE A 323 -14.29 1.16 3.16
N GLU A 324 -14.88 1.59 4.27
CA GLU A 324 -15.34 2.98 4.44
C GLU A 324 -14.21 4.00 4.31
N THR A 325 -13.02 3.65 4.81
CA THR A 325 -11.84 4.53 4.74
C THR A 325 -11.25 4.64 3.33
N THR A 326 -11.62 3.74 2.40
CA THR A 326 -11.30 3.91 0.97
C THR A 326 -12.18 4.96 0.28
N LEU A 327 -13.35 5.27 0.85
CA LEU A 327 -14.34 6.15 0.24
C LEU A 327 -14.25 7.59 0.74
N LYS A 328 -13.87 7.79 2.00
CA LYS A 328 -13.78 9.10 2.63
C LYS A 328 -12.66 9.16 3.65
N ALA A 329 -12.11 10.36 3.81
CA ALA A 329 -11.21 10.69 4.90
C ALA A 329 -11.98 10.69 6.23
N ILE A 330 -11.44 10.03 7.25
CA ILE A 330 -12.01 9.97 8.61
C ILE A 330 -10.89 10.37 9.59
N PRO A 331 -11.12 11.20 10.61
CA PRO A 331 -10.14 11.41 11.68
C PRO A 331 -9.94 10.14 12.52
N TYR A 332 -8.80 10.00 13.22
CA TYR A 332 -8.52 8.78 14.01
C TYR A 332 -9.42 8.63 15.25
N ASN A 333 -9.78 9.73 15.91
CA ASN A 333 -10.56 9.70 17.16
C ASN A 333 -12.01 9.14 17.01
N PRO A 334 -12.79 9.49 15.97
CA PRO A 334 -14.11 8.87 15.75
C PRO A 334 -14.03 7.45 15.17
N ALA A 335 -12.83 6.92 14.87
CA ALA A 335 -12.71 5.57 14.35
C ALA A 335 -12.94 4.53 15.46
N PRO A 336 -13.67 3.43 15.17
CA PRO A 336 -13.92 2.37 16.14
C PRO A 336 -12.61 1.80 16.68
N ASP A 337 -12.65 1.31 17.92
CA ASP A 337 -11.51 0.60 18.50
C ASP A 337 -11.36 -0.77 17.85
N VAL A 338 -10.18 -0.98 17.27
CA VAL A 338 -9.82 -2.13 16.46
C VAL A 338 -8.37 -2.44 16.77
N SER A 339 -8.06 -3.66 17.23
CA SER A 339 -6.68 -4.09 17.47
C SER A 339 -6.25 -5.06 16.39
N LEU A 340 -5.13 -4.76 15.74
CA LEU A 340 -4.39 -5.68 14.89
C LEU A 340 -3.19 -6.30 15.61
N PHE A 341 -2.88 -5.85 16.82
CA PHE A 341 -1.81 -6.35 17.68
C PHE A 341 -2.40 -7.26 18.76
#